data_AF-A0A0M8PLY1-F1
#
_entry.id   AF-A0A0M8PLY1-F1
#
_cell.length_a   1.000
_cell.length_b   1.000
_cell.length_c   1.000
_cell.angle_alpha   90.00
_cell.angle_beta   90.00
_cell.angle_gamma   90.00
#
_symmetry.space_group_name_H-M   'P 1'
#
loop_
_entity.id
_entity.type
_entity.pdbx_description
1 polymer ?
#
loop_
_entity_poly.entity_id
_entity_poly.type
_entity_poly.pdbx_seq_one_letter_code
_entity_poly.pdbx_strand_id
1 'polypeptide(L)'
;MESATKRGRTPRRIDPALEVQAAPQELVPRRRPTQERSRRKFDALLAASRELLTEVGFESFTCEEVAARADVPIGTLYQFFANKYVIVCELNRQDLVGVQDELAKFDGVVPSVDWLRFLNAFVDHLAGLWMSDPSRREVWLAMQSTPSTRATGAIHEKEFAEQIARMLAPLMPDTPRERRTLMAEVLVHVVYSMLNFSVQDNQSHADAVVELKRLMGAYLMVAEKESRTSAKRRKRREEAARAEESRRADDRDSETRQAEEVRTSSA
;
A
#
# COMPACT_ATOMS: atom_id res chain seq x y z
N MET A 1 16.98 23.31 61.50
CA MET A 1 15.75 23.32 60.68
C MET A 1 16.16 23.31 59.22
N GLU A 2 15.66 22.31 58.50
CA GLU A 2 16.21 21.74 57.27
C GLU A 2 16.23 22.68 56.06
N SER A 3 17.36 22.66 55.35
CA SER A 3 17.49 23.13 53.98
C SER A 3 17.12 21.98 53.04
N ALA A 4 15.90 21.99 52.50
CA ALA A 4 15.45 21.01 51.51
C ALA A 4 15.62 21.60 50.11
N THR A 5 16.74 21.26 49.46
CA THR A 5 17.03 21.61 48.06
C THR A 5 16.11 20.78 47.14
N LYS A 6 15.07 21.41 46.57
CA LYS A 6 14.24 20.81 45.51
C LYS A 6 15.10 20.63 44.24
N ARG A 7 15.62 19.42 44.00
CA ARG A 7 16.14 19.03 42.69
C ARG A 7 14.98 18.95 41.70
N GLY A 8 14.93 19.89 40.76
CA GLY A 8 14.02 19.82 39.61
C GLY A 8 14.33 18.57 38.79
N ARG A 9 13.40 17.60 38.79
CA ARG A 9 13.47 16.43 37.92
C ARG A 9 13.18 16.91 36.50
N THR A 10 14.18 16.88 35.63
CA THR A 10 14.00 17.13 34.19
C THR A 10 12.88 16.23 33.68
N PRO A 11 11.84 16.75 32.99
CA PRO A 11 10.78 15.91 32.47
C PRO A 11 11.39 14.88 31.52
N ARG A 12 11.09 13.60 31.75
CA ARG A 12 11.54 12.49 30.91
C ARG A 12 10.96 12.76 29.52
N ARG A 13 11.80 13.04 28.52
CA ARG A 13 11.37 13.26 27.14
C ARG A 13 10.67 11.98 26.68
N ILE A 14 9.36 12.05 26.48
CA ILE A 14 8.56 10.92 26.01
C ILE A 14 9.04 10.58 24.59
N ASP A 15 9.14 9.29 24.28
CA ASP A 15 9.53 8.85 22.95
C ASP A 15 8.42 9.28 21.96
N PRO A 16 8.73 10.04 20.88
CA PRO A 16 7.74 10.46 19.89
C PRO A 16 6.93 9.31 19.28
N ALA A 17 7.46 8.09 19.31
CA ALA A 17 6.76 6.89 18.84
C ALA A 17 5.57 6.47 19.74
N LEU A 18 5.48 6.99 20.96
CA LEU A 18 4.42 6.72 21.94
C LEU A 18 3.37 7.84 22.01
N GLU A 19 3.63 8.99 21.40
CA GLU A 19 2.71 10.13 21.41
C GLU A 19 1.62 9.96 20.35
N VAL A 20 0.37 10.23 20.72
CA VAL A 20 -0.73 10.38 19.75
C VAL A 20 -0.59 11.74 19.10
N GLN A 21 0.14 11.80 17.98
CA GLN A 21 0.34 13.05 17.24
C GLN A 21 -0.91 13.42 16.43
N ALA A 22 -1.24 14.71 16.36
CA ALA A 22 -2.39 15.24 15.64
C ALA A 22 -2.30 15.05 14.11
N ALA A 23 -1.08 14.86 13.58
CA ALA A 23 -0.84 14.44 12.21
C ALA A 23 0.08 13.19 12.24
N PRO A 24 -0.22 12.15 11.44
CA PRO A 24 0.62 10.96 11.40
C PRO A 24 1.98 11.31 10.78
N GLN A 25 3.03 11.30 11.60
CA GLN A 25 4.41 11.51 11.14
C GLN A 25 5.08 10.15 10.93
N GLU A 26 5.65 9.96 9.73
CA GLU A 26 6.39 8.75 9.37
C GLU A 26 7.65 8.61 10.25
N LEU A 27 7.84 7.44 10.85
CA LEU A 27 9.04 7.11 11.60
C LEU A 27 10.15 6.63 10.66
N VAL A 28 11.05 7.53 10.31
CA VAL A 28 12.15 7.27 9.38
C VAL A 28 13.52 7.17 10.07
N PRO A 29 14.47 6.39 9.54
CA PRO A 29 15.87 6.42 9.97
C PRO A 29 16.43 7.84 9.92
N ARG A 30 17.26 8.20 10.91
CA ARG A 30 17.98 9.48 10.95
C ARG A 30 18.88 9.65 9.73
N ARG A 31 19.42 8.55 9.21
CA ARG A 31 20.24 8.52 8.00
C ARG A 31 20.18 7.15 7.34
N ARG A 32 19.88 7.12 6.04
CA ARG A 32 20.13 5.96 5.17
C ARG A 32 21.50 6.14 4.50
N PRO A 33 22.50 5.30 4.78
CA PRO A 33 23.85 5.50 4.25
C PRO A 33 23.96 5.15 2.76
N THR A 34 24.77 5.91 2.02
CA THR A 34 25.09 5.66 0.62
C THR A 34 26.46 5.00 0.41
N GLN A 35 27.40 5.24 1.32
CA GLN A 35 28.74 4.63 1.26
C GLN A 35 28.71 3.16 1.65
N GLU A 36 29.38 2.30 0.88
CA GLU A 36 29.34 0.84 1.01
C GLU A 36 29.61 0.34 2.43
N ARG A 37 30.70 0.80 3.07
CA ARG A 37 31.04 0.37 4.44
C ARG A 37 29.95 0.71 5.46
N SER A 38 29.33 1.88 5.32
CA SER A 38 28.26 2.33 6.22
C SER A 38 26.96 1.59 5.94
N ARG A 39 26.68 1.28 4.66
CA ARG A 39 25.56 0.44 4.23
C ARG A 39 25.66 -0.98 4.78
N ARG A 40 26.83 -1.62 4.74
CA ARG A 40 27.04 -2.95 5.35
C ARG A 40 26.66 -2.98 6.82
N LYS A 41 26.98 -1.94 7.60
CA LYS A 41 26.59 -1.84 9.02
C LYS A 41 25.08 -1.64 9.19
N PHE A 42 24.48 -0.81 8.35
CA PHE A 42 23.03 -0.58 8.37
C PHE A 42 22.26 -1.86 8.06
N ASP A 43 22.69 -2.60 7.03
CA ASP A 43 22.09 -3.87 6.63
C ASP A 43 22.32 -4.95 7.70
N ALA A 44 23.52 -4.99 8.34
CA ALA A 44 23.80 -5.91 9.45
C ALA A 44 22.90 -5.66 10.67
N LEU A 45 22.63 -4.39 11.01
CA LEU A 45 21.70 -4.04 12.09
C LEU A 45 20.28 -4.50 11.78
N LEU A 46 19.81 -4.34 10.53
CA LEU A 46 18.48 -4.79 10.13
C LEU A 46 18.36 -6.32 10.08
N ALA A 47 19.40 -7.01 9.61
CA ALA A 47 19.46 -8.47 9.65
C ALA A 47 19.41 -9.02 11.08
N ALA A 48 20.27 -8.51 11.96
CA ALA A 48 20.26 -8.83 13.39
C ALA A 48 18.91 -8.52 14.05
N SER A 49 18.25 -7.45 13.61
CA SER A 49 16.92 -7.10 14.11
C SER A 49 15.86 -8.12 13.75
N ARG A 50 15.87 -8.65 12.52
CA ARG A 50 14.93 -9.71 12.10
C ARG A 50 15.13 -10.98 12.91
N GLU A 51 16.37 -11.40 13.11
CA GLU A 51 16.71 -12.58 13.93
C GLU A 51 16.22 -12.42 15.38
N LEU A 52 16.54 -11.27 16.01
CA LEU A 52 16.13 -11.01 17.38
C LEU A 52 14.60 -10.95 17.51
N LEU A 53 13.90 -10.33 16.55
CA LEU A 53 12.43 -10.31 16.53
C LEU A 53 11.84 -11.73 16.52
N THR A 54 12.39 -12.64 15.70
CA THR A 54 11.91 -14.03 15.64
C THR A 54 12.25 -14.84 16.89
N GLU A 55 13.34 -14.51 17.58
CA GLU A 55 13.79 -15.23 18.78
C GLU A 55 13.04 -14.82 20.04
N VAL A 56 12.86 -13.50 20.26
CA VAL A 56 12.36 -12.98 21.55
C VAL A 56 11.09 -12.14 21.45
N GLY A 57 10.63 -11.86 20.22
CA GLY A 57 9.48 -11.00 19.98
C GLY A 57 9.74 -9.51 20.27
N PHE A 58 8.77 -8.65 19.92
CA PHE A 58 8.97 -7.20 19.97
C PHE A 58 9.06 -6.60 21.39
N GLU A 59 8.42 -7.21 22.37
CA GLU A 59 8.42 -6.70 23.75
C GLU A 59 9.84 -6.74 24.35
N SER A 60 10.53 -7.87 24.19
CA SER A 60 11.91 -8.07 24.64
C SER A 60 12.96 -7.51 23.66
N PHE A 61 12.57 -7.06 22.47
CA PHE A 61 13.47 -6.48 21.48
C PHE A 61 14.10 -5.16 21.96
N THR A 62 15.44 -5.09 22.04
CA THR A 62 16.19 -3.89 22.46
C THR A 62 17.26 -3.45 21.45
N CYS A 63 17.58 -2.15 21.42
CA CYS A 63 18.63 -1.61 20.55
C CYS A 63 20.02 -2.14 20.95
N GLU A 64 20.26 -2.32 22.25
CA GLU A 64 21.51 -2.81 22.80
C GLU A 64 21.81 -4.23 22.29
N GLU A 65 20.82 -5.12 22.31
CA GLU A 65 20.96 -6.48 21.79
C GLU A 65 21.14 -6.51 20.27
N VAL A 66 20.40 -5.67 19.53
CA VAL A 66 20.59 -5.54 18.07
C VAL A 66 22.02 -5.12 17.73
N ALA A 67 22.54 -4.11 18.42
CA ALA A 67 23.90 -3.61 18.19
C ALA A 67 24.95 -4.69 18.51
N ALA A 68 24.78 -5.37 19.65
CA ALA A 68 25.68 -6.46 20.05
C ALA A 68 25.66 -7.63 19.06
N ARG A 69 24.47 -8.05 18.61
CA ARG A 69 24.28 -9.11 17.62
C ARG A 69 24.93 -8.80 16.27
N ALA A 70 24.78 -7.55 15.82
CA ALA A 70 25.34 -7.09 14.55
C ALA A 70 26.86 -6.84 14.60
N ASP A 71 27.50 -6.99 15.77
CA ASP A 71 28.88 -6.54 16.03
C ASP A 71 29.12 -5.07 15.62
N VAL A 72 28.13 -4.23 15.92
CA VAL A 72 28.16 -2.80 15.61
C VAL A 72 28.11 -2.02 16.93
N PRO A 73 28.99 -1.02 17.15
CA PRO A 73 28.91 -0.21 18.36
C PRO A 73 27.54 0.44 18.51
N ILE A 74 26.94 0.38 19.71
CA ILE A 74 25.60 0.94 19.98
C ILE A 74 25.46 2.42 19.57
N GLY A 75 26.53 3.21 19.71
CA GLY A 75 26.54 4.59 19.21
C GLY A 75 26.36 4.72 17.70
N THR A 76 26.82 3.73 16.92
CA THR A 76 26.61 3.68 15.46
C THR A 76 25.15 3.33 15.13
N LEU A 77 24.51 2.42 15.88
CA LEU A 77 23.07 2.15 15.73
C LEU A 77 22.27 3.44 15.90
N TYR A 78 22.53 4.20 16.97
CA TYR A 78 21.81 5.45 17.24
C TYR A 78 22.08 6.57 16.23
N GLN A 79 23.14 6.48 15.41
CA GLN A 79 23.32 7.38 14.26
C GLN A 79 22.34 7.08 13.12
N PHE A 80 21.85 5.83 13.02
CA PHE A 80 20.89 5.41 12.00
C PHE A 80 19.45 5.41 12.53
N PHE A 81 19.23 4.85 13.71
CA PHE A 81 17.90 4.61 14.26
C PHE A 81 17.76 5.30 15.61
N ALA A 82 16.74 6.14 15.76
CA ALA A 82 16.54 6.89 17.01
C ALA A 82 16.17 5.98 18.20
N ASN A 83 15.44 4.90 17.92
CA ASN A 83 14.91 3.93 18.88
C ASN A 83 14.52 2.64 18.11
N LYS A 84 14.01 1.65 18.84
CA LYS A 84 13.57 0.36 18.27
C LYS A 84 12.38 0.47 17.31
N TYR A 85 11.51 1.48 17.47
CA TYR A 85 10.36 1.68 16.61
C TYR A 85 10.76 2.09 15.19
N VAL A 86 11.80 2.92 15.06
CA VAL A 86 12.34 3.32 13.75
C VAL A 86 12.96 2.11 13.02
N ILE A 87 13.56 1.17 13.76
CA ILE A 87 14.10 -0.06 13.18
C ILE A 87 12.97 -0.88 12.54
N VAL A 88 11.89 -1.15 13.28
CA VAL A 88 10.78 -1.97 12.75
C VAL A 88 10.02 -1.29 11.62
N CYS A 89 9.90 0.04 11.64
CA CYS A 89 9.35 0.80 10.51
C CYS A 89 10.23 0.67 9.25
N GLU A 90 11.55 0.68 9.40
CA GLU A 90 12.46 0.46 8.27
C GLU A 90 12.44 -0.98 7.76
N LEU A 91 12.28 -1.98 8.64
CA LEU A 91 12.07 -3.38 8.24
C LEU A 91 10.78 -3.54 7.44
N ASN A 92 9.67 -2.97 7.92
CA ASN A 92 8.39 -2.96 7.21
C ASN A 92 8.51 -2.29 5.84
N ARG A 93 9.22 -1.16 5.76
CA ARG A 93 9.50 -0.48 4.48
C ARG A 93 10.30 -1.37 3.53
N GLN A 94 11.32 -2.09 4.00
CA GLN A 94 12.07 -3.04 3.16
C GLN A 94 11.19 -4.18 2.65
N ASP A 95 10.32 -4.72 3.51
CA ASP A 95 9.37 -5.77 3.12
C ASP A 95 8.43 -5.28 2.02
N LEU A 96 7.95 -4.04 2.14
CA LEU A 96 7.07 -3.44 1.14
C LEU A 96 7.79 -3.14 -0.16
N VAL A 97 9.01 -2.59 -0.12
CA VAL A 97 9.81 -2.35 -1.34
C VAL A 97 10.05 -3.66 -2.09
N GLY A 98 10.37 -4.75 -1.39
CA GLY A 98 10.50 -6.06 -2.03
C GLY A 98 9.21 -6.49 -2.74
N VAL A 99 8.04 -6.26 -2.12
CA VAL A 99 6.74 -6.53 -2.74
C VAL A 99 6.46 -5.62 -3.95
N GLN A 100 6.82 -4.34 -3.87
CA GLN A 100 6.69 -3.37 -4.97
C GLN A 100 7.58 -3.72 -6.16
N ASP A 101 8.81 -4.13 -5.90
CA ASP A 101 9.77 -4.55 -6.94
C ASP A 101 9.26 -5.79 -7.67
N GLU A 102 8.67 -6.75 -6.94
CA GLU A 102 8.03 -7.92 -7.54
C GLU A 102 6.80 -7.52 -8.35
N LEU A 103 5.95 -6.64 -7.81
CA LEU A 103 4.79 -6.11 -8.53
C LEU A 103 5.20 -5.39 -9.83
N ALA A 104 6.29 -4.62 -9.81
CA ALA A 104 6.80 -3.88 -10.96
C ALA A 104 7.27 -4.81 -12.10
N LYS A 105 7.72 -6.04 -11.79
CA LYS A 105 8.03 -7.05 -12.83
C LYS A 105 6.80 -7.45 -13.64
N PHE A 106 5.60 -7.19 -13.13
CA PHE A 106 4.33 -7.48 -13.80
C PHE A 106 3.69 -6.27 -14.47
N ASP A 107 4.23 -5.05 -14.31
CA ASP A 107 3.64 -3.80 -14.80
C ASP A 107 3.56 -3.70 -16.35
N GLY A 108 4.06 -4.71 -17.07
CA GLY A 108 3.93 -4.88 -18.52
C GLY A 108 3.00 -6.02 -18.98
N VAL A 109 2.35 -6.78 -18.09
CA VAL A 109 1.69 -8.07 -18.40
C VAL A 109 0.22 -8.12 -17.97
N VAL A 110 -0.48 -6.98 -17.84
CA VAL A 110 -1.94 -7.00 -17.60
C VAL A 110 -2.74 -6.69 -18.88
N PRO A 111 -2.84 -7.61 -19.86
CA PRO A 111 -4.02 -7.66 -20.69
C PRO A 111 -5.24 -7.92 -19.81
N SER A 112 -6.34 -7.21 -20.06
CA SER A 112 -7.63 -7.39 -19.37
C SER A 112 -8.19 -8.82 -19.36
N VAL A 113 -7.56 -9.77 -20.07
CA VAL A 113 -8.00 -11.16 -20.22
C VAL A 113 -7.29 -12.11 -19.23
N ASP A 114 -6.08 -11.78 -18.74
CA ASP A 114 -5.26 -12.68 -17.90
C ASP A 114 -5.03 -12.17 -16.46
N TRP A 115 -5.74 -11.10 -16.05
CA TRP A 115 -5.55 -10.47 -14.74
C TRP A 115 -5.77 -11.44 -13.56
N LEU A 116 -6.68 -12.42 -13.69
CA LEU A 116 -6.96 -13.40 -12.64
C LEU A 116 -5.78 -14.35 -12.43
N ARG A 117 -5.12 -14.77 -13.52
CA ARG A 117 -3.90 -15.57 -13.45
C ARG A 117 -2.78 -14.79 -12.77
N PHE A 118 -2.64 -13.51 -13.13
CA PHE A 118 -1.69 -12.59 -12.50
C PHE A 118 -1.97 -12.45 -11.00
N LEU A 119 -3.21 -12.15 -10.61
CA LEU A 119 -3.62 -12.04 -9.21
C LEU A 119 -3.25 -13.31 -8.43
N ASN A 120 -3.59 -14.48 -8.97
CA ASN A 120 -3.28 -15.75 -8.30
C ASN A 120 -1.78 -15.95 -8.11
N ALA A 121 -0.97 -15.72 -9.15
CA ALA A 121 0.48 -15.86 -9.08
C ALA A 121 1.12 -14.85 -8.12
N PHE A 122 0.61 -13.62 -8.08
CA PHE A 122 1.10 -12.60 -7.16
C PHE A 122 0.77 -12.96 -5.71
N VAL A 123 -0.47 -13.39 -5.42
CA VAL A 123 -0.87 -13.84 -4.08
C VAL A 123 -0.08 -15.08 -3.65
N ASP A 124 0.21 -16.02 -4.56
CA ASP A 124 1.09 -17.16 -4.29
C ASP A 124 2.50 -16.73 -3.90
N HIS A 125 3.06 -15.76 -4.64
CA HIS A 125 4.38 -15.22 -4.34
C HIS A 125 4.41 -14.57 -2.95
N LEU A 126 3.42 -13.72 -2.64
CA LEU A 126 3.30 -13.12 -1.31
C LEU A 126 3.17 -14.18 -0.22
N ALA A 127 2.30 -15.18 -0.42
CA ALA A 127 2.14 -16.29 0.51
C ALA A 127 3.46 -17.06 0.74
N GLY A 128 4.28 -17.22 -0.31
CA GLY A 128 5.60 -17.81 -0.22
C GLY A 128 6.56 -16.99 0.65
N LEU A 129 6.56 -15.65 0.49
CA LEU A 129 7.39 -14.76 1.31
C LEU A 129 7.08 -14.92 2.80
N TRP A 130 5.80 -14.93 3.17
CA TRP A 130 5.34 -15.07 4.56
C TRP A 130 5.67 -16.44 5.16
N MET A 131 5.68 -17.51 4.36
CA MET A 131 6.10 -18.85 4.80
C MET A 131 7.62 -19.00 4.93
N SER A 132 8.37 -18.37 4.02
CA SER A 132 9.82 -18.51 3.96
C SER A 132 10.57 -17.63 4.97
N ASP A 133 9.97 -16.51 5.37
CA ASP A 133 10.58 -15.52 6.24
C ASP A 133 9.66 -15.23 7.44
N PRO A 134 9.84 -15.95 8.57
CA PRO A 134 9.02 -15.76 9.76
C PRO A 134 9.18 -14.36 10.37
N SER A 135 10.25 -13.62 10.04
CA SER A 135 10.44 -12.26 10.56
C SER A 135 9.38 -11.29 10.08
N ARG A 136 8.74 -11.54 8.93
CA ARG A 136 7.66 -10.68 8.39
C ARG A 136 6.47 -10.59 9.33
N ARG A 137 6.11 -11.71 9.97
CA ARG A 137 5.06 -11.76 10.99
C ARG A 137 5.43 -10.92 12.20
N GLU A 138 6.66 -11.07 12.70
CA GLU A 138 7.13 -10.34 13.87
C GLU A 138 7.25 -8.83 13.59
N VAL A 139 7.67 -8.45 12.38
CA VAL A 139 7.66 -7.06 11.92
C VAL A 139 6.22 -6.53 11.87
N TRP A 140 5.27 -7.30 11.33
CA TRP A 140 3.86 -6.89 11.30
C TRP A 140 3.30 -6.67 12.72
N LEU A 141 3.57 -7.59 13.65
CA LEU A 141 3.16 -7.44 15.06
C LEU A 141 3.83 -6.23 15.72
N ALA A 142 5.12 -6.02 15.47
CA ALA A 142 5.85 -4.85 15.97
C ALA A 142 5.25 -3.53 15.45
N MET A 143 4.77 -3.50 14.21
CA MET A 143 4.09 -2.33 13.64
C MET A 143 2.76 -2.02 14.35
N GLN A 144 2.14 -3.00 15.02
CA GLN A 144 0.92 -2.78 15.81
C GLN A 144 1.18 -2.23 17.21
N SER A 145 2.43 -2.21 17.66
CA SER A 145 2.81 -1.90 19.05
C SER A 145 2.45 -0.48 19.50
N THR A 146 2.49 0.51 18.62
CA THR A 146 2.23 1.91 18.98
C THR A 146 1.37 2.64 17.93
N PRO A 147 0.69 3.75 18.30
CA PRO A 147 -0.01 4.58 17.32
C PRO A 147 0.88 5.07 16.17
N SER A 148 2.11 5.49 16.46
CA SER A 148 3.02 6.06 15.46
C SER A 148 3.60 5.00 14.51
N THR A 149 3.85 3.79 15.00
CA THR A 149 4.25 2.66 14.13
C THR A 149 3.11 2.27 13.20
N ARG A 150 1.87 2.13 13.71
CA ARG A 150 0.68 1.89 12.87
C ARG A 150 0.46 2.98 11.83
N ALA A 151 0.62 4.24 12.22
CA ALA A 151 0.51 5.38 11.31
C ALA A 151 1.55 5.31 10.17
N THR A 152 2.78 4.94 10.49
CA THR A 152 3.84 4.74 9.47
C THR A 152 3.48 3.59 8.53
N GLY A 153 2.97 2.48 9.05
CA GLY A 153 2.47 1.37 8.23
C GLY A 153 1.34 1.79 7.28
N ALA A 154 0.39 2.58 7.77
CA ALA A 154 -0.72 3.09 6.95
C ALA A 154 -0.27 4.03 5.81
N ILE A 155 0.79 4.82 6.02
CA ILE A 155 1.39 5.65 4.96
C ILE A 155 1.94 4.75 3.85
N HIS A 156 2.76 3.77 4.21
CA HIS A 156 3.35 2.81 3.27
C HIS A 156 2.27 1.98 2.53
N GLU A 157 1.25 1.49 3.24
CA GLU A 157 0.12 0.77 2.65
C GLU A 157 -0.63 1.63 1.63
N LYS A 158 -0.82 2.93 1.91
CA LYS A 158 -1.47 3.86 0.99
C LYS A 158 -0.65 4.09 -0.28
N GLU A 159 0.66 4.28 -0.17
CA GLU A 159 1.55 4.42 -1.33
C GLU A 159 1.48 3.17 -2.24
N PHE A 160 1.45 1.99 -1.64
CA PHE A 160 1.29 0.75 -2.37
C PHE A 160 -0.11 0.61 -3.00
N ALA A 161 -1.16 0.98 -2.27
CA ALA A 161 -2.52 1.00 -2.80
C ALA A 161 -2.66 1.94 -4.00
N GLU A 162 -1.95 3.07 -4.05
CA GLU A 162 -1.94 3.93 -5.22
C GLU A 162 -1.33 3.26 -6.46
N GLN A 163 -0.31 2.42 -6.29
CA GLN A 163 0.25 1.60 -7.37
C GLN A 163 -0.77 0.57 -7.87
N ILE A 164 -1.42 -0.15 -6.96
CA ILE A 164 -2.49 -1.10 -7.29
C ILE A 164 -3.65 -0.40 -7.99
N ALA A 165 -4.07 0.79 -7.54
CA ALA A 165 -5.15 1.56 -8.15
C ALA A 165 -4.85 1.99 -9.61
N ARG A 166 -3.58 2.20 -9.95
CA ARG A 166 -3.14 2.42 -11.34
C ARG A 166 -3.27 1.14 -12.16
N MET A 167 -2.85 0.00 -11.62
CA MET A 167 -2.98 -1.31 -12.28
C MET A 167 -4.44 -1.74 -12.47
N LEU A 168 -5.35 -1.30 -11.59
CA LEU A 168 -6.79 -1.54 -11.76
C LEU A 168 -7.39 -0.70 -12.89
N ALA A 169 -6.82 0.45 -13.24
CA ALA A 169 -7.45 1.38 -14.19
C ALA A 169 -7.79 0.76 -15.56
N PRO A 170 -6.93 -0.05 -16.21
CA PRO A 170 -7.26 -0.74 -17.46
C PRO A 170 -8.36 -1.79 -17.32
N LEU A 171 -8.47 -2.44 -16.15
CA LEU A 171 -9.49 -3.46 -15.88
C LEU A 171 -10.87 -2.84 -15.69
N MET A 172 -10.93 -1.60 -15.19
CA MET A 172 -12.17 -0.90 -14.84
C MET A 172 -12.15 0.57 -15.30
N PRO A 173 -12.18 0.81 -16.63
CA PRO A 173 -11.95 2.13 -17.23
C PRO A 173 -13.00 3.19 -16.83
N ASP A 174 -14.25 2.78 -16.61
CA ASP A 174 -15.35 3.69 -16.25
C ASP A 174 -15.62 3.73 -14.73
N THR A 175 -14.73 3.16 -13.91
CA THR A 175 -14.79 3.30 -12.45
C THR A 175 -14.04 4.57 -12.03
N PRO A 176 -14.62 5.49 -11.22
CA PRO A 176 -13.92 6.70 -10.77
C PRO A 176 -12.62 6.41 -10.03
N ARG A 177 -11.62 7.29 -10.17
CA ARG A 177 -10.30 7.14 -9.54
C ARG A 177 -10.38 6.92 -8.03
N GLU A 178 -11.18 7.72 -7.34
CA GLU A 178 -11.39 7.62 -5.89
C GLU A 178 -11.92 6.24 -5.47
N ARG A 179 -12.88 5.70 -6.23
CA ARG A 179 -13.39 4.34 -6.00
C ARG A 179 -12.30 3.29 -6.23
N ARG A 180 -11.47 3.42 -7.28
CA ARG A 180 -10.34 2.49 -7.51
C ARG A 180 -9.30 2.56 -6.39
N THR A 181 -9.04 3.75 -5.85
CA THR A 181 -8.14 3.93 -4.71
C THR A 181 -8.69 3.21 -3.48
N LEU A 182 -9.96 3.42 -3.13
CA LEU A 182 -10.59 2.71 -2.00
C LEU A 182 -10.57 1.18 -2.21
N MET A 183 -10.87 0.71 -3.42
CA MET A 183 -10.78 -0.72 -3.75
C MET A 183 -9.36 -1.26 -3.54
N ALA A 184 -8.35 -0.52 -3.97
CA ALA A 184 -6.95 -0.92 -3.79
C ALA A 184 -6.55 -0.94 -2.31
N GLU A 185 -6.95 0.06 -1.52
CA GLU A 185 -6.72 0.10 -0.07
C GLU A 185 -7.35 -1.11 0.62
N VAL A 186 -8.60 -1.44 0.30
CA VAL A 186 -9.29 -2.62 0.83
C VAL A 186 -8.54 -3.91 0.44
N LEU A 187 -8.14 -4.05 -0.82
CA LEU A 187 -7.42 -5.25 -1.28
C LEU A 187 -6.08 -5.42 -0.58
N VAL A 188 -5.29 -4.35 -0.47
CA VAL A 188 -4.00 -4.36 0.25
C VAL A 188 -4.21 -4.77 1.70
N HIS A 189 -5.16 -4.13 2.39
CA HIS A 189 -5.44 -4.39 3.80
C HIS A 189 -5.88 -5.84 4.05
N VAL A 190 -6.77 -6.37 3.20
CA VAL A 190 -7.24 -7.76 3.29
C VAL A 190 -6.10 -8.75 3.04
N VAL A 191 -5.25 -8.51 2.05
CA VAL A 191 -4.09 -9.39 1.77
C VAL A 191 -3.14 -9.44 2.96
N TYR A 192 -2.69 -8.29 3.48
CA TYR A 192 -1.76 -8.27 4.61
C TYR A 192 -2.35 -8.92 5.86
N SER A 193 -3.61 -8.61 6.19
CA SER A 193 -4.29 -9.18 7.35
C SER A 193 -4.47 -10.69 7.22
N MET A 194 -4.86 -11.17 6.04
CA MET A 194 -5.11 -12.59 5.81
C MET A 194 -3.81 -13.41 5.73
N LEU A 195 -2.73 -12.85 5.15
CA LEU A 195 -1.41 -13.50 5.13
C LEU A 195 -0.78 -13.57 6.52
N ASN A 196 -1.02 -12.57 7.36
CA ASN A 196 -0.64 -12.67 8.78
C ASN A 196 -1.47 -13.72 9.52
N PHE A 197 -2.79 -13.74 9.31
CA PHE A 197 -3.69 -14.74 9.90
C PHE A 197 -3.29 -16.17 9.47
N SER A 198 -2.94 -16.37 8.20
CA SER A 198 -2.69 -17.69 7.62
C SER A 198 -1.47 -18.41 8.22
N VAL A 199 -0.48 -17.66 8.72
CA VAL A 199 0.75 -18.20 9.34
C VAL A 199 0.66 -18.38 10.86
N GLN A 200 -0.46 -18.01 11.50
CA GLN A 200 -0.58 -18.03 12.96
C GLN A 200 -0.64 -19.46 13.56
N ASP A 201 -1.34 -20.39 12.90
CA ASP A 201 -1.66 -21.71 13.47
C ASP A 201 -1.07 -22.90 12.68
N ASN A 202 -0.23 -22.65 11.67
CA ASN A 202 0.51 -23.63 10.85
C ASN A 202 -0.32 -24.75 10.16
N GLN A 203 -1.65 -24.81 10.37
CA GLN A 203 -2.54 -25.85 9.82
C GLN A 203 -3.40 -25.37 8.65
N SER A 204 -3.44 -24.07 8.34
CA SER A 204 -4.40 -23.49 7.39
C SER A 204 -3.79 -22.51 6.38
N HIS A 205 -2.45 -22.41 6.27
CA HIS A 205 -1.86 -21.38 5.39
C HIS A 205 -2.31 -21.52 3.93
N ALA A 206 -2.24 -22.74 3.39
CA ALA A 206 -2.66 -23.02 2.03
C ALA A 206 -4.16 -22.75 1.82
N ASP A 207 -5.01 -23.17 2.75
CA ASP A 207 -6.46 -23.00 2.67
C ASP A 207 -6.87 -21.52 2.80
N ALA A 208 -6.24 -20.79 3.71
CA ALA A 208 -6.42 -19.34 3.86
C ALA A 208 -6.00 -18.58 2.60
N VAL A 209 -4.92 -18.99 1.94
CA VAL A 209 -4.48 -18.41 0.65
C VAL A 209 -5.48 -18.71 -0.47
N VAL A 210 -6.07 -19.90 -0.50
CA VAL A 210 -7.15 -20.25 -1.44
C VAL A 210 -8.37 -19.33 -1.23
N GLU A 211 -8.81 -19.16 0.02
CA GLU A 211 -9.94 -18.27 0.33
C GLU A 211 -9.63 -16.80 0.04
N LEU A 212 -8.40 -16.34 0.30
CA LEU A 212 -7.95 -14.99 -0.05
C LEU A 212 -8.07 -14.74 -1.56
N LYS A 213 -7.56 -15.66 -2.39
CA LYS A 213 -7.68 -15.56 -3.86
C LYS A 213 -9.13 -15.57 -4.31
N ARG A 214 -9.96 -16.41 -3.69
CA ARG A 214 -11.40 -16.48 -4.00
C ARG A 214 -12.10 -15.16 -3.70
N LEU A 215 -11.84 -14.58 -2.54
CA LEU A 215 -12.38 -13.28 -2.11
C LEU A 215 -11.97 -12.18 -3.09
N MET A 216 -10.67 -12.04 -3.37
CA MET A 216 -10.15 -11.01 -4.26
C MET A 216 -10.65 -11.18 -5.71
N GLY A 217 -10.63 -12.41 -6.22
CA GLY A 217 -11.09 -12.74 -7.56
C GLY A 217 -12.58 -12.43 -7.73
N ALA A 218 -13.43 -12.88 -6.79
CA ALA A 218 -14.86 -12.58 -6.82
C ALA A 218 -15.15 -11.07 -6.75
N TYR A 219 -14.46 -10.36 -5.85
CA TYR A 219 -14.59 -8.91 -5.71
C TYR A 219 -14.25 -8.16 -7.00
N LEU A 220 -13.10 -8.47 -7.61
CA LEU A 220 -12.64 -7.81 -8.83
C LEU A 220 -13.47 -8.18 -10.06
N MET A 221 -13.96 -9.43 -10.17
CA MET A 221 -14.87 -9.84 -11.24
C MET A 221 -16.19 -9.06 -11.21
N VAL A 222 -16.77 -8.86 -10.02
CA VAL A 222 -17.99 -8.06 -9.87
C VAL A 222 -17.73 -6.61 -10.25
N ALA A 223 -16.64 -6.02 -9.76
CA ALA A 223 -16.28 -4.64 -10.06
C ALA A 223 -15.97 -4.40 -11.54
N GLU A 224 -15.29 -5.33 -12.21
CA GLU A 224 -15.05 -5.29 -13.65
C GLU A 224 -16.38 -5.29 -14.43
N LYS A 225 -17.30 -6.20 -14.09
CA LYS A 225 -18.61 -6.31 -14.73
C LYS A 225 -19.44 -5.03 -14.56
N GLU A 226 -19.43 -4.43 -13.37
CA GLU A 226 -20.07 -3.14 -13.11
C GLU A 226 -19.48 -2.03 -13.99
N SER A 227 -18.15 -1.94 -14.05
CA SER A 227 -17.45 -0.94 -14.86
C SER A 227 -17.78 -1.07 -16.35
N ARG A 228 -17.69 -2.29 -16.92
CA ARG A 228 -18.04 -2.57 -18.31
C ARG A 228 -19.51 -2.29 -18.63
N THR A 229 -20.41 -2.50 -17.67
CA THR A 229 -21.84 -2.20 -17.85
C THR A 229 -22.09 -0.69 -17.90
N SER A 230 -21.44 0.06 -17.01
CA SER A 230 -21.44 1.53 -17.01
C SER A 230 -20.86 2.10 -18.29
N ALA A 231 -19.74 1.52 -18.78
CA ALA A 231 -19.12 1.85 -20.07
C ALA A 231 -20.11 1.76 -21.24
N LYS A 232 -20.82 0.62 -21.34
CA LYS A 232 -21.81 0.39 -22.39
C LYS A 232 -22.97 1.39 -22.32
N ARG A 233 -23.44 1.72 -21.09
CA ARG A 233 -24.51 2.71 -20.89
C ARG A 233 -24.06 4.12 -21.27
N ARG A 234 -22.85 4.53 -20.91
CA ARG A 234 -22.27 5.82 -21.27
C ARG A 234 -22.13 5.97 -22.78
N LYS A 235 -21.53 4.97 -23.46
CA LYS A 235 -21.37 4.95 -24.91
C LYS A 235 -22.71 5.08 -25.64
N ARG A 236 -23.74 4.34 -25.22
CA ARG A 236 -25.11 4.45 -25.80
C ARG A 236 -25.73 5.84 -25.63
N ARG A 237 -25.51 6.50 -24.48
CA ARG A 237 -25.98 7.87 -24.24
C ARG A 237 -25.27 8.89 -25.12
N GLU A 238 -23.95 8.76 -25.28
CA GLU A 238 -23.15 9.62 -26.15
C GLU A 238 -23.53 9.45 -27.62
N GLU A 239 -23.75 8.22 -28.08
CA GLU A 239 -24.24 7.92 -29.44
C GLU A 239 -25.65 8.50 -29.68
N ALA A 240 -26.57 8.37 -28.71
CA ALA A 240 -27.91 8.94 -28.81
C ALA A 240 -27.87 10.48 -28.86
N ALA A 241 -27.06 11.12 -28.03
CA ALA A 241 -26.90 12.57 -28.02
C ALA A 241 -26.32 13.10 -29.35
N ARG A 242 -25.30 12.43 -29.90
CA ARG A 242 -24.72 12.77 -31.21
C ARG A 242 -25.73 12.60 -32.35
N ALA A 243 -26.54 11.54 -32.30
CA ALA A 243 -27.59 11.32 -33.29
C ALA A 243 -28.68 12.40 -33.23
N GLU A 244 -29.06 12.84 -32.02
CA GLU A 244 -30.01 13.93 -31.83
C GLU A 244 -29.45 15.28 -32.29
N GLU A 245 -28.19 15.56 -32.02
CA GLU A 245 -27.50 16.77 -32.47
C GLU A 245 -27.36 16.83 -34.00
N SER A 246 -27.02 15.70 -34.64
CA SER A 246 -26.99 15.58 -36.11
C SER A 246 -28.38 15.83 -36.73
N ARG A 247 -29.46 15.26 -36.15
CA ARG A 247 -30.82 15.51 -36.65
C ARG A 247 -31.22 16.97 -36.53
N ARG A 248 -30.90 17.61 -35.40
CA ARG A 248 -31.17 19.05 -35.21
C ARG A 248 -30.37 19.94 -36.16
N ALA A 249 -29.17 19.52 -36.57
CA ALA A 249 -28.37 20.23 -37.57
C ALA A 249 -28.98 20.08 -38.98
N ASP A 250 -29.35 18.86 -39.37
CA ASP A 250 -30.02 18.59 -40.65
C ASP A 250 -31.36 19.35 -40.77
N ASP A 251 -32.17 19.38 -39.69
CA ASP A 251 -33.43 20.13 -39.65
C ASP A 251 -33.18 21.63 -39.88
N ARG A 252 -32.19 22.23 -39.19
CA ARG A 252 -31.84 23.66 -39.38
C ARG A 252 -31.36 23.94 -40.80
N ASP A 253 -30.51 23.11 -41.37
CA ASP A 253 -30.02 23.28 -42.74
C ASP A 253 -31.17 23.20 -43.75
N SER A 254 -32.15 22.33 -43.51
CA SER A 254 -33.36 22.22 -44.34
C SER A 254 -34.27 23.46 -44.25
N GLU A 255 -34.49 23.99 -43.04
CA GLU A 255 -35.26 25.22 -42.81
C GLU A 255 -34.56 26.44 -43.45
N THR A 256 -33.22 26.49 -43.37
CA THR A 256 -32.43 27.58 -43.96
C THR A 256 -32.53 27.56 -45.48
N ARG A 257 -32.43 26.37 -46.11
CA ARG A 257 -32.61 26.20 -47.56
C ARG A 257 -34.02 26.57 -48.02
N GLN A 258 -35.06 26.13 -47.30
CA GLN A 258 -36.44 26.52 -47.60
C GLN A 258 -36.66 28.04 -47.49
N ALA A 259 -36.09 28.68 -46.48
CA ALA A 259 -36.18 30.13 -46.32
C ALA A 259 -35.46 30.90 -47.44
N GLU A 260 -34.36 30.36 -47.96
CA GLU A 260 -33.62 30.93 -49.09
C GLU A 260 -34.37 30.76 -50.41
N GLU A 261 -34.96 29.59 -50.68
CA GLU A 261 -35.80 29.32 -51.85
C GLU A 261 -37.02 30.25 -51.91
N VAL A 262 -37.71 30.46 -50.77
CA VAL A 262 -38.87 31.36 -50.68
C VAL A 262 -38.48 32.82 -50.96
N ARG A 263 -37.29 33.25 -50.53
CA ARG A 263 -36.77 34.59 -50.82
C ARG A 263 -36.41 34.76 -52.30
N THR A 264 -35.84 33.74 -52.93
CA THR A 264 -35.50 33.78 -54.37
C THR A 264 -36.73 33.68 -55.28
N SER A 265 -37.83 33.06 -54.83
CA SER A 265 -39.08 32.98 -55.60
C SER A 265 -39.97 34.21 -55.49
N SER A 266 -39.67 35.15 -54.59
CA SER A 266 -40.46 36.37 -54.34
C SER A 266 -39.81 37.64 -54.90
N ALA A 267 -38.67 37.51 -55.59
CA ALA A 267 -37.94 38.58 -56.28
C ALA A 267 -38.08 38.41 -57.80
#